data_AF-H0Q3Q6-F1
#
_entry.id   AF-H0Q3Q6-F1
#
_cell.length_a   1.000
_cell.length_b   1.000
_cell.length_c   1.000
_cell.angle_alpha   90.00
_cell.angle_beta   90.00
_cell.angle_gamma   90.00
#
_symmetry.space_group_name_H-M   'P 1'
#
loop_
_entity.id
_entity.type
_entity.pdbx_description
1 polymer ?
#
loop_
_entity_poly.entity_id
_entity_poly.type
_entity_poly.pdbx_seq_one_letter_code
_entity_poly.pdbx_strand_id
1 'polypeptide(L)' 'MTSFRLYLSGTTIDLGHRLDLEVVAEGVETESAWKRLVDLGCDTAQGYYVARPMPAEQFKDWQVRYESALA' A
#
# COMPACT_ATOMS: atom_id res chain seq x y z
N MET A 1 -1.97 -2.26 -22.03
CA MET A 1 -0.73 -1.70 -21.42
C MET A 1 -0.65 -1.89 -19.90
N THR A 2 -1.65 -2.49 -19.23
CA THR A 2 -1.67 -2.67 -17.77
C THR A 2 -0.74 -3.78 -17.25
N SER A 3 -0.44 -4.81 -18.06
CA SER A 3 0.40 -5.93 -17.63
C SER A 3 1.86 -5.58 -17.36
N PHE A 4 2.44 -4.63 -18.10
CA PHE A 4 3.87 -4.31 -17.95
C PHE A 4 4.18 -3.62 -16.62
N ARG A 5 3.31 -2.70 -16.16
CA ARG A 5 3.48 -2.01 -14.88
C ARG A 5 3.44 -2.99 -13.71
N LEU A 6 2.50 -3.93 -13.74
CA LEU A 6 2.35 -4.93 -12.70
C LEU A 6 3.49 -5.95 -12.69
N TYR A 7 4.07 -6.25 -13.85
CA TYR A 7 5.25 -7.10 -13.94
C TYR A 7 6.44 -6.51 -13.18
N LEU A 8 6.72 -5.22 -13.37
CA LEU A 8 7.80 -4.54 -12.65
C LEU A 8 7.56 -4.54 -11.13
N SER A 9 6.34 -4.22 -10.70
CA SER A 9 5.97 -4.28 -9.29
C SER A 9 6.16 -5.68 -8.71
N GLY A 10 5.68 -6.73 -9.41
CA GLY A 10 5.86 -8.12 -8.99
C GLY A 10 7.32 -8.53 -8.87
N THR A 11 8.18 -8.16 -9.83
CA THR A 11 9.61 -8.48 -9.75
C THR A 11 10.31 -7.83 -8.56
N THR A 12 9.91 -6.60 -8.19
CA THR A 12 10.45 -5.91 -7.03
C THR A 12 9.96 -6.54 -5.72
N ILE A 13 8.68 -6.93 -5.67
CA ILE A 13 8.09 -7.62 -4.52
C ILE A 13 8.83 -8.95 -4.29
N ASP A 14 8.91 -9.80 -5.32
CA ASP A 14 9.62 -11.08 -5.26
C ASP A 14 11.08 -10.93 -4.83
N LEU A 15 11.76 -9.88 -5.31
CA LEU A 15 13.14 -9.60 -4.92
C LEU A 15 13.25 -9.22 -3.44
N GLY A 16 12.37 -8.32 -2.95
CA GLY A 16 12.33 -7.92 -1.55
C GLY A 16 12.16 -9.12 -0.62
N HIS A 17 11.19 -9.99 -0.92
CA HIS A 17 10.94 -11.19 -0.13
C HIS A 17 12.09 -12.20 -0.17
N ARG A 18 12.77 -12.36 -1.32
CA ARG A 18 13.98 -13.21 -1.41
C ARG A 18 15.16 -12.68 -0.61
N LEU A 19 15.14 -11.39 -0.27
CA LEU A 19 16.11 -10.73 0.61
C LEU A 19 15.64 -10.67 2.06
N ASP A 20 14.51 -11.33 2.40
CA ASP A 20 13.90 -11.32 3.74
C ASP A 20 13.48 -9.90 4.19
N LEU A 21 12.98 -9.10 3.24
CA LEU A 21 12.49 -7.74 3.46
C LEU A 21 10.98 -7.64 3.24
N GLU A 22 10.31 -6.78 4.01
CA GLU A 22 8.95 -6.32 3.74
C GLU A 22 8.94 -5.25 2.65
N VAL A 23 7.89 -5.24 1.84
CA VAL A 23 7.73 -4.33 0.70
C VAL A 23 6.55 -3.38 0.91
N VAL A 24 6.86 -2.09 0.87
CA VAL A 24 5.87 -1.00 0.93
C VAL A 24 5.61 -0.48 -0.48
N ALA A 25 4.36 -0.54 -0.94
CA ALA A 25 3.95 0.15 -2.15
C ALA A 25 3.58 1.61 -1.85
N GLU A 26 4.42 2.56 -2.29
CA GLU A 26 4.14 3.98 -2.17
C GLU A 26 3.31 4.53 -3.35
N GLY A 27 2.50 5.56 -3.09
CA GLY A 27 1.66 6.22 -4.10
C GLY A 27 0.37 5.46 -4.44
N VAL A 28 -0.14 4.62 -3.54
CA VAL A 28 -1.41 3.91 -3.76
C VAL A 28 -2.60 4.85 -3.57
N GLU A 29 -3.29 5.18 -4.66
CA GLU A 29 -4.39 6.16 -4.64
C GLU A 29 -5.79 5.54 -4.76
N THR A 30 -5.89 4.28 -5.19
CA THR A 30 -7.19 3.60 -5.37
C THR A 30 -7.20 2.20 -4.74
N GLU A 31 -8.39 1.77 -4.30
CA GLU A 31 -8.62 0.41 -3.83
C GLU A 31 -8.27 -0.64 -4.90
N SER A 32 -8.57 -0.35 -6.17
CA SER A 32 -8.27 -1.25 -7.27
C SER A 32 -6.76 -1.44 -7.49
N ALA A 33 -5.96 -0.39 -7.26
CA ALA A 33 -4.51 -0.49 -7.30
C ALA A 33 -3.99 -1.30 -6.11
N TRP A 34 -4.53 -1.05 -4.90
CA TRP A 34 -4.18 -1.81 -3.71
C TRP A 34 -4.45 -3.31 -3.86
N LYS A 35 -5.68 -3.69 -4.24
CA LYS A 35 -6.07 -5.09 -4.43
C LYS A 35 -5.11 -5.81 -5.37
N ARG A 36 -4.68 -5.15 -6.44
CA ARG A 36 -3.77 -5.75 -7.41
C ARG A 36 -2.34 -5.91 -6.90
N LEU A 37 -1.90 -5.07 -5.97
CA LEU A 37 -0.60 -5.20 -5.30
C LEU A 37 -0.64 -6.30 -4.24
N VAL A 38 -1.76 -6.44 -3.52
CA VAL A 38 -2.01 -7.57 -2.60
C VAL A 38 -1.99 -8.90 -3.36
N ASP A 39 -2.63 -8.98 -4.53
CA ASP A 39 -2.61 -10.17 -5.38
C ASP A 39 -1.17 -10.55 -5.83
N LEU A 40 -0.26 -9.58 -5.88
CA LEU A 40 1.16 -9.78 -6.19
C LEU A 40 2.01 -10.05 -4.94
N GLY A 41 1.42 -10.04 -3.75
CA GLY A 41 2.10 -10.30 -2.48
C GLY A 41 2.68 -9.07 -1.76
N CYS A 42 2.34 -7.84 -2.15
CA CYS A 42 2.84 -6.65 -1.44
C CYS A 42 2.33 -6.60 0.01
N ASP A 43 3.20 -6.24 0.96
CA ASP A 43 2.91 -6.35 2.40
C ASP A 43 2.12 -5.15 2.93
N THR A 44 2.54 -3.93 2.55
CA THR A 44 1.92 -2.70 3.03
C THR A 44 1.81 -1.64 1.94
N ALA A 45 0.96 -0.63 2.16
CA ALA A 45 0.76 0.46 1.23
C ALA A 45 0.82 1.82 1.93
N GLN A 46 1.38 2.80 1.22
CA GLN A 46 1.30 4.21 1.53
C GLN A 46 0.70 4.95 0.33
N GLY A 47 -0.25 5.84 0.58
CA GLY A 47 -0.80 6.72 -0.44
C GLY A 47 -2.19 7.22 -0.08
N TYR A 48 -2.78 8.02 -0.96
CA TYR A 48 -4.06 8.68 -0.70
C TYR A 48 -5.24 7.73 -0.53
N TYR A 49 -5.11 6.48 -0.98
CA TYR A 49 -6.09 5.44 -0.68
C TYR A 49 -6.16 5.15 0.83
N VAL A 50 -5.01 5.19 1.53
CA VAL A 50 -4.93 5.00 2.97
C VAL A 50 -5.22 6.33 3.68
N ALA A 51 -4.41 7.34 3.41
CA ALA A 51 -4.57 8.69 3.96
C ALA A 51 -3.74 9.70 3.17
N ARG A 52 -4.15 10.97 3.20
CA ARG A 52 -3.26 12.09 2.82
C ARG A 52 -2.30 12.39 3.98
N PRO A 53 -1.09 12.93 3.71
CA PRO A 53 -0.24 13.50 4.74
C PRO A 53 -1.02 14.49 5.60
N MET A 54 -0.82 14.42 6.90
CA MET A 54 -1.51 15.26 7.88
C MET A 54 -0.55 15.74 8.97
N PRO A 55 -0.83 16.88 9.60
CA PRO A 55 -0.13 17.30 10.82
C PRO A 55 -0.23 16.24 11.93
N ALA A 56 0.78 16.17 12.79
CA ALA A 56 0.86 15.15 13.84
C ALA A 56 -0.33 15.20 14.80
N GLU A 57 -0.89 16.39 15.05
CA GLU A 57 -2.03 16.59 15.93
C GLU A 57 -3.32 15.94 15.39
N GLN A 58 -3.41 15.71 14.07
CA GLN A 58 -4.56 15.11 13.42
C GLN A 58 -4.47 13.57 13.33
N PHE A 59 -3.27 13.01 13.54
CA PHE A 59 -3.03 11.58 13.35
C PHE A 59 -3.91 10.70 14.24
N LYS A 60 -4.02 11.06 15.52
CA LYS A 60 -4.76 10.25 16.50
C LYS A 60 -6.26 10.16 16.16
N ASP A 61 -6.85 11.29 15.77
CA ASP A 61 -8.26 11.34 15.36
C ASP A 61 -8.49 10.56 14.07
N TRP A 62 -7.56 10.65 13.11
CA TRP A 62 -7.61 9.84 11.90
C TRP A 62 -7.49 8.35 12.20
N GLN A 63 -6.53 7.94 13.04
CA GLN A 63 -6.27 6.54 13.38
C GLN A 63 -7.52 5.86 13.96
N VAL A 64 -8.18 6.50 14.94
CA VAL A 64 -9.40 5.95 15.55
C VAL A 64 -10.52 5.76 14.52
N ARG A 65 -10.69 6.73 13.61
CA ARG A 65 -11.70 6.65 12.54
C ARG A 65 -11.36 5.55 11.54
N TYR A 66 -10.08 5.41 11.20
CA TYR A 66 -9.58 4.40 10.26
C TYR A 66 -9.78 2.98 10.81
N GLU A 67 -9.37 2.73 12.06
CA GLU A 67 -9.58 1.45 12.74
C GLU A 67 -11.07 1.09 12.86
N SER A 68 -11.92 2.08 13.16
CA SER A 68 -13.38 1.87 13.23
C SER A 68 -14.01 1.54 11.87
N ALA A 69 -13.41 1.97 10.75
CA ALA A 69 -13.89 1.68 9.40
C ALA A 69 -13.44 0.31 8.89
N LEU A 70 -12.47 -0.32 9.54
CA LEU A 70 -11.97 -1.67 9.23
C LEU A 70 -12.68 -2.79 10.02
N ALA A 71 -13.37 -2.43 11.11
CA ALA A 71 -14.18 -3.35 11.92
C ALA A 71 -15.55 -3.62 11.27
#